data_AF-A0A6M3KGL8-F1
#
_entry.id   AF-A0A6M3KGL8-F1
#
_cell.length_a   1.000
_cell.length_b   1.000
_cell.length_c   1.000
_cell.angle_alpha   90.00
_cell.angle_beta   90.00
_cell.angle_gamma   90.00
#
_symmetry.space_group_name_H-M   'P 1'
#
loop_
_entity.id
_entity.type
_entity.pdbx_description
1 polymer ?
#
loop_
_entity_poly.entity_id
_entity_poly.type
_entity_poly.pdbx_seq_one_letter_code
_entity_poly.pdbx_strand_id
1 'polypeptide(L)'
;MTTEIIESWYTSLVDELQDIITEKRFEHTTALIECYHMVGTRILQENDNFERAKIYGDHILQRLAISLGRSQRTLAYAVKFAKTYPELNLLPEGKNWTWHHIINKYLTDGIEKKVIKKADLYKMIKDIKELLNRELQQELQSVNNGEIAINKSNVEFIRYLQDQVNKITGELNKS
;
A
#
# COMPACT_ATOMS: atom_id res chain seq x y z
N MET A 1 -22.74 46.54 -26.91
CA MET A 1 -21.56 46.54 -27.79
C MET A 1 -20.23 46.52 -27.02
N THR A 2 -19.87 47.51 -26.19
CA THR A 2 -18.60 47.46 -25.41
C THR A 2 -18.57 46.38 -24.33
N THR A 3 -19.67 46.13 -23.64
CA THR A 3 -19.77 45.10 -22.59
C THR A 3 -19.68 43.67 -23.16
N GLU A 4 -20.32 43.41 -24.30
CA GLU A 4 -20.29 42.10 -24.97
C GLU A 4 -18.88 41.75 -25.51
N ILE A 5 -18.15 42.76 -25.99
CA ILE A 5 -16.75 42.59 -26.39
C ILE A 5 -15.88 42.28 -25.16
N ILE A 6 -16.16 42.92 -24.01
CA ILE A 6 -15.43 42.67 -22.76
C ILE A 6 -15.61 41.24 -22.25
N GLU A 7 -16.84 40.72 -22.33
CA GLU A 7 -17.13 39.33 -21.95
C GLU A 7 -16.49 38.34 -22.93
N SER A 8 -16.54 38.62 -24.24
CA SER A 8 -15.97 37.71 -25.25
C SER A 8 -14.46 37.57 -25.17
N TRP A 9 -13.67 38.66 -25.01
CA TRP A 9 -12.21 38.52 -24.91
C TRP A 9 -11.80 37.80 -23.62
N TYR A 10 -12.52 38.05 -22.53
CA TYR A 10 -12.22 37.43 -21.23
C TYR A 10 -12.52 35.93 -21.26
N THR A 11 -13.65 35.52 -21.85
CA THR A 11 -13.95 34.10 -22.06
C THR A 11 -12.90 33.43 -22.92
N SER A 12 -12.48 34.03 -24.04
CA SER A 12 -11.40 33.47 -24.87
C SER A 12 -10.09 33.31 -24.10
N LEU A 13 -9.71 34.30 -23.28
CA LEU A 13 -8.51 34.19 -22.44
C LEU A 13 -8.64 33.06 -21.42
N VAL A 14 -9.79 32.91 -20.77
CA VAL A 14 -10.03 31.83 -19.81
C VAL A 14 -9.93 30.46 -20.49
N ASP A 15 -10.52 30.31 -21.66
CA ASP A 15 -10.45 29.06 -22.44
C ASP A 15 -9.00 28.75 -22.84
N GLU A 16 -8.25 29.72 -23.35
CA GLU A 16 -6.82 29.56 -23.69
C GLU A 16 -5.98 29.15 -22.46
N LEU A 17 -6.20 29.78 -21.31
CA LEU A 17 -5.51 29.41 -20.07
C LEU A 17 -5.85 27.99 -19.62
N GLN A 18 -7.13 27.60 -19.76
CA GLN A 18 -7.58 26.26 -19.42
C GLN A 18 -6.98 25.20 -20.35
N ASP A 19 -6.83 25.51 -21.63
CA ASP A 19 -6.16 24.65 -22.62
C ASP A 19 -4.68 24.49 -22.29
N ILE A 20 -3.96 25.57 -22.00
CA ILE A 20 -2.54 25.53 -21.59
C ILE A 20 -2.38 24.64 -20.35
N ILE A 21 -3.21 24.82 -19.33
CA ILE A 21 -3.15 24.01 -18.10
C ILE A 21 -3.40 22.54 -18.42
N THR A 22 -4.39 22.25 -19.27
CA THR A 22 -4.76 20.88 -19.65
C THR A 22 -3.63 20.19 -20.41
N GLU A 23 -3.03 20.88 -21.37
CA GLU A 23 -1.90 20.36 -22.16
C GLU A 23 -0.66 20.13 -21.29
N LYS A 24 -0.29 21.08 -20.42
CA LYS A 24 0.87 20.90 -19.52
C LYS A 24 0.67 19.80 -18.50
N ARG A 25 -0.55 19.62 -18.00
CA ARG A 25 -0.88 18.47 -17.15
C ARG A 25 -0.74 17.16 -17.91
N PHE A 26 -1.18 17.13 -19.16
CA PHE A 26 -1.09 15.98 -20.03
C PHE A 26 0.37 15.58 -20.30
N GLU A 27 1.20 16.55 -20.71
CA GLU A 27 2.64 16.37 -20.94
C GLU A 27 3.33 15.80 -19.70
N HIS A 28 3.13 16.43 -18.53
CA HIS A 28 3.71 15.99 -17.27
C HIS A 28 3.32 14.55 -16.94
N THR A 29 2.04 14.22 -17.13
CA THR A 29 1.51 12.90 -16.83
C THR A 29 2.13 11.83 -17.73
N THR A 30 2.25 12.14 -19.02
CA THR A 30 2.87 11.26 -20.02
C THR A 30 4.35 11.03 -19.69
N ALA A 31 5.10 12.11 -19.44
CA ALA A 31 6.52 12.03 -19.09
C ALA A 31 6.75 11.22 -17.80
N LEU A 32 5.84 11.31 -16.83
CA LEU A 32 5.95 10.53 -15.60
C LEU A 32 5.76 9.02 -15.84
N ILE A 33 4.83 8.65 -16.73
CA ILE A 33 4.58 7.25 -17.11
C ILE A 33 5.79 6.68 -17.85
N GLU A 34 6.29 7.42 -18.84
CA GLU A 34 7.49 7.06 -19.59
C GLU A 34 8.70 6.90 -18.67
N CYS A 35 8.89 7.84 -17.75
CA CYS A 35 9.94 7.79 -16.74
C CYS A 35 9.89 6.48 -15.93
N TYR A 36 8.73 6.13 -15.37
CA TYR A 36 8.63 4.90 -14.57
C TYR A 36 8.76 3.62 -15.39
N HIS A 37 8.30 3.62 -16.64
CA HIS A 37 8.54 2.51 -17.56
C HIS A 37 10.04 2.33 -17.83
N MET A 38 10.74 3.41 -18.20
CA MET A 38 12.18 3.40 -18.45
C MET A 38 12.97 2.97 -17.21
N VAL A 39 12.62 3.46 -16.03
CA VAL A 39 13.23 3.04 -14.75
C VAL A 39 13.05 1.54 -14.55
N GLY A 40 11.83 1.02 -14.72
CA GLY A 40 11.54 -0.40 -14.62
C GLY A 40 12.38 -1.23 -15.60
N THR A 41 12.39 -0.84 -16.87
CA THR A 41 13.16 -1.49 -17.94
C THR A 41 14.65 -1.50 -17.64
N ARG A 42 15.23 -0.38 -17.19
CA ARG A 42 16.64 -0.30 -16.84
C ARG A 42 17.01 -1.21 -15.67
N ILE A 43 16.14 -1.31 -14.67
CA ILE A 43 16.33 -2.22 -13.54
C ILE A 43 16.26 -3.68 -14.03
N LEU A 44 15.33 -4.02 -14.92
CA LEU A 44 15.20 -5.38 -15.48
C LEU A 44 16.43 -5.81 -16.30
N GLN A 45 17.09 -4.89 -16.99
CA GLN A 45 18.32 -5.19 -17.73
C GLN A 45 19.48 -5.65 -16.82
N GLU A 46 19.43 -5.32 -15.52
CA GLU A 46 20.42 -5.74 -14.53
C GLU A 46 20.00 -7.02 -13.78
N ASN A 47 18.91 -7.67 -14.18
CA ASN A 47 18.36 -8.83 -13.46
C ASN A 47 19.41 -9.93 -13.25
N ASP A 48 20.21 -10.23 -14.27
CA ASP A 48 21.32 -11.19 -14.19
C ASP A 48 22.39 -10.78 -13.15
N ASN A 49 22.68 -9.50 -13.02
CA ASN A 49 23.66 -8.99 -12.05
C ASN A 49 23.09 -9.05 -10.63
N PHE A 50 21.77 -8.90 -10.48
CA PHE A 50 21.08 -9.10 -9.20
C PHE A 50 21.09 -10.56 -8.76
N GLU A 51 20.90 -11.49 -9.70
CA GLU A 51 20.93 -12.94 -9.44
C GLU A 51 22.35 -13.44 -9.14
N ARG A 52 23.35 -13.02 -9.94
CA ARG A 52 24.77 -13.39 -9.77
C ARG A 52 25.37 -12.87 -8.47
N ALA A 53 24.88 -11.71 -7.98
CA ALA A 53 25.40 -11.13 -6.74
C ALA A 53 25.22 -12.06 -5.53
N LYS A 54 24.23 -12.98 -5.50
CA LYS A 54 23.84 -13.80 -4.31
C LYS A 54 23.74 -13.00 -2.99
N ILE A 55 23.76 -11.68 -3.05
CA ILE A 55 23.65 -10.75 -1.93
C ILE A 55 22.18 -10.37 -1.91
N TYR A 56 21.39 -11.08 -1.10
CA TYR A 56 20.02 -10.71 -0.75
C TYR A 56 19.15 -10.33 -1.95
N GLY A 57 18.61 -11.34 -2.64
CA GLY A 57 17.66 -11.17 -3.76
C GLY A 57 16.46 -10.27 -3.46
N ASP A 58 16.19 -9.95 -2.20
CA ASP A 58 15.07 -9.12 -1.77
C ASP A 58 15.41 -7.64 -1.49
N HIS A 59 16.70 -7.24 -1.45
CA HIS A 59 17.11 -5.89 -1.01
C HIS A 59 17.65 -4.96 -2.11
N ILE A 60 17.74 -5.40 -3.37
CA ILE A 60 18.24 -4.53 -4.45
C ILE A 60 17.34 -3.30 -4.64
N LEU A 61 16.02 -3.51 -4.66
CA LEU A 61 15.04 -2.42 -4.77
C LEU A 61 15.07 -1.52 -3.54
N GLN A 62 15.36 -2.06 -2.36
CA GLN A 62 15.49 -1.27 -1.15
C GLN A 62 16.73 -0.36 -1.20
N ARG A 63 17.88 -0.87 -1.66
CA ARG A 63 19.10 -0.07 -1.82
C ARG A 63 18.91 1.01 -2.88
N LEU A 64 18.35 0.65 -4.04
CA LEU A 64 18.02 1.61 -5.09
C LEU A 64 17.03 2.68 -4.59
N ALA A 65 16.04 2.29 -3.80
CA ALA A 65 15.08 3.22 -3.20
C ALA A 65 15.77 4.23 -2.30
N ILE A 66 16.69 3.79 -1.43
CA ILE A 66 17.48 4.66 -0.54
C ILE A 66 18.35 5.60 -1.39
N SER A 67 19.10 5.07 -2.36
CA SER A 67 20.00 5.86 -3.20
C SER A 67 19.28 6.90 -4.06
N LEU A 68 18.05 6.62 -4.50
CA LEU A 68 17.26 7.50 -5.35
C LEU A 68 16.33 8.43 -4.57
N GLY A 69 16.25 8.31 -3.23
CA GLY A 69 15.29 9.07 -2.43
C GLY A 69 13.83 8.78 -2.83
N ARG A 70 13.53 7.51 -3.10
CA ARG A 70 12.20 7.03 -3.54
C ARG A 70 11.74 5.88 -2.67
N SER A 71 10.44 5.60 -2.68
CA SER A 71 9.92 4.45 -1.96
C SER A 71 10.25 3.15 -2.72
N GLN A 72 10.58 2.08 -1.98
CA GLN A 72 10.76 0.76 -2.57
C GLN A 72 9.51 0.30 -3.33
N ARG A 73 8.32 0.64 -2.82
CA ARG A 73 7.04 0.34 -3.48
C ARG A 73 6.95 1.00 -4.86
N THR A 74 7.39 2.24 -5.01
CA THR A 74 7.39 2.95 -6.29
C THR A 74 8.26 2.23 -7.32
N LEU A 75 9.47 1.80 -6.92
CA LEU A 75 10.36 1.05 -7.80
C LEU A 75 9.80 -0.35 -8.12
N ALA A 76 9.18 -1.02 -7.15
CA ALA A 76 8.52 -2.30 -7.38
C ALA A 76 7.38 -2.17 -8.43
N TYR A 77 6.57 -1.12 -8.35
CA TYR A 77 5.56 -0.85 -9.37
C TYR A 77 6.16 -0.50 -10.73
N ALA A 78 7.25 0.27 -10.79
CA ALA A 78 7.95 0.57 -12.03
C ALA A 78 8.46 -0.71 -12.71
N VAL A 79 9.10 -1.60 -11.95
CA VAL A 79 9.55 -2.91 -12.44
C VAL A 79 8.39 -3.76 -12.91
N LYS A 80 7.32 -3.85 -12.11
CA LYS A 80 6.11 -4.59 -12.50
C LYS A 80 5.49 -4.01 -13.77
N PHE A 81 5.44 -2.69 -13.89
CA PHE A 81 4.90 -2.00 -15.06
C PHE A 81 5.65 -2.37 -16.33
N ALA A 82 6.98 -2.29 -16.31
CA ALA A 82 7.82 -2.68 -17.45
C ALA A 82 7.73 -4.18 -17.77
N LYS A 83 7.57 -5.06 -16.76
CA LYS A 83 7.33 -6.49 -16.98
C LYS A 83 5.98 -6.76 -17.64
N THR A 84 4.91 -6.11 -17.16
CA THR A 84 3.54 -6.30 -17.66
C THR A 84 3.35 -5.68 -19.04
N TYR A 85 3.99 -4.53 -19.29
CA TYR A 85 3.92 -3.81 -20.56
C TYR A 85 5.33 -3.50 -21.05
N PRO A 86 6.01 -4.45 -21.75
CA PRO A 86 7.36 -4.22 -22.28
C PRO A 86 7.44 -3.02 -23.22
N GLU A 87 6.35 -2.76 -23.95
CA GLU A 87 6.18 -1.62 -24.83
C GLU A 87 4.99 -0.78 -24.36
N LEU A 88 5.14 0.56 -24.34
CA LEU A 88 4.10 1.47 -23.85
C LEU A 88 2.83 1.44 -24.72
N ASN A 89 2.94 1.05 -25.99
CA ASN A 89 1.79 0.90 -26.89
C ASN A 89 0.87 -0.28 -26.51
N LEU A 90 1.29 -1.17 -25.62
CA LEU A 90 0.48 -2.31 -25.13
C LEU A 90 -0.47 -1.91 -23.99
N LEU A 91 -0.43 -0.67 -23.52
CA LEU A 91 -1.39 -0.16 -22.53
C LEU A 91 -2.79 -0.11 -23.14
N PRO A 92 -3.79 -0.77 -22.52
CA PRO A 92 -5.07 -1.05 -23.17
C PRO A 92 -5.90 0.19 -23.51
N GLU A 93 -5.72 1.35 -22.85
CA GLU A 93 -6.46 2.59 -23.21
C GLU A 93 -5.70 3.90 -22.90
N GLY A 94 -5.51 4.73 -23.94
CA GLY A 94 -5.79 6.18 -24.05
C GLY A 94 -5.18 7.22 -23.11
N LYS A 95 -4.10 7.90 -23.56
CA LYS A 95 -3.65 9.31 -23.34
C LYS A 95 -3.80 9.98 -21.94
N ASN A 96 -4.91 9.89 -21.19
CA ASN A 96 -5.18 10.69 -19.97
C ASN A 96 -4.94 9.97 -18.63
N TRP A 97 -4.14 8.91 -18.57
CA TRP A 97 -3.96 8.14 -17.34
C TRP A 97 -2.90 8.76 -16.45
N THR A 98 -3.20 8.93 -15.17
CA THR A 98 -2.17 9.24 -14.19
C THR A 98 -1.43 7.97 -13.78
N TRP A 99 -0.19 8.11 -13.32
CA TRP A 99 0.58 7.00 -12.74
C TRP A 99 -0.20 6.27 -11.63
N HIS A 100 -0.94 7.02 -10.81
CA HIS A 100 -1.81 6.45 -9.78
C HIS A 100 -2.90 5.53 -10.35
N HIS A 101 -3.51 5.94 -11.48
CA HIS A 101 -4.53 5.14 -12.14
C HIS A 101 -3.92 3.86 -12.74
N ILE A 102 -2.74 3.94 -13.34
CA ILE A 102 -2.02 2.76 -13.85
C ILE A 102 -1.75 1.76 -12.72
N ILE A 103 -1.23 2.24 -11.59
CA ILE A 103 -0.96 1.38 -10.44
C ILE A 103 -2.22 0.64 -10.00
N ASN A 104 -3.30 1.37 -9.72
CA ASN A 104 -4.50 0.78 -9.11
C ASN A 104 -5.31 -0.10 -10.05
N LYS A 105 -5.29 0.16 -11.36
CA LYS A 105 -6.09 -0.60 -12.32
C LYS A 105 -5.33 -1.80 -12.89
N TYR A 106 -4.02 -1.66 -13.09
CA TYR A 106 -3.24 -2.64 -13.86
C TYR A 106 -2.11 -3.30 -13.08
N LEU A 107 -1.59 -2.68 -12.00
CA LEU A 107 -0.39 -3.16 -11.32
C LEU A 107 -0.63 -3.62 -9.88
N THR A 108 -1.75 -3.28 -9.28
CA THR A 108 -2.27 -4.04 -8.16
C THR A 108 -2.94 -5.27 -8.76
N ASP A 109 -2.24 -6.42 -8.78
CA ASP A 109 -2.96 -7.70 -8.84
C ASP A 109 -3.93 -7.60 -7.69
N GLY A 110 -5.23 -7.70 -7.99
CA GLY A 110 -6.29 -7.29 -7.09
C GLY A 110 -5.81 -7.44 -5.66
N ILE A 111 -5.55 -6.32 -4.98
CA ILE A 111 -5.61 -6.36 -3.53
C ILE A 111 -7.08 -6.66 -3.33
N GLU A 112 -7.45 -7.94 -3.42
CA GLU A 112 -8.55 -8.47 -2.66
C GLU A 112 -8.23 -7.90 -1.30
N LYS A 113 -8.97 -6.85 -0.91
CA LYS A 113 -9.18 -6.59 0.49
C LYS A 113 -9.49 -7.98 1.00
N LYS A 114 -8.53 -8.61 1.68
CA LYS A 114 -8.67 -10.01 2.08
C LYS A 114 -9.91 -9.95 2.95
N VAL A 115 -11.06 -10.33 2.39
CA VAL A 115 -12.32 -10.24 3.09
C VAL A 115 -12.18 -11.40 4.05
N ILE A 116 -11.63 -11.11 5.23
CA ILE A 116 -11.54 -12.08 6.30
C ILE A 116 -12.99 -12.46 6.54
N LYS A 117 -13.33 -13.71 6.20
CA LYS A 117 -14.70 -14.18 6.36
C LYS A 117 -15.00 -14.12 7.84
N LYS A 118 -16.25 -13.80 8.20
CA LYS A 118 -16.69 -13.74 9.60
C LYS A 118 -16.28 -15.01 10.38
N ALA A 119 -16.32 -16.17 9.71
CA ALA A 119 -15.85 -17.46 10.25
C ALA A 119 -14.35 -17.50 10.59
N ASP A 120 -13.48 -16.96 9.73
CA ASP A 120 -12.03 -16.92 9.97
C ASP A 120 -11.71 -15.99 11.15
N LEU A 121 -12.44 -14.87 11.25
CA LEU A 121 -12.30 -13.92 12.35
C LEU A 121 -12.76 -14.53 13.69
N TYR A 122 -13.88 -15.27 13.69
CA TYR A 122 -14.31 -16.02 14.88
C TYR A 122 -13.29 -17.08 15.29
N LYS A 123 -12.67 -17.78 14.33
CA LYS A 123 -11.61 -18.75 14.61
C LYS A 123 -10.41 -18.08 15.26
N MET A 124 -9.93 -16.97 14.69
CA MET A 124 -8.82 -16.20 15.27
C MET A 124 -9.12 -15.70 16.69
N ILE A 125 -10.34 -15.18 16.92
CA ILE A 125 -10.77 -14.74 18.25
C ILE A 125 -10.79 -15.90 19.24
N LYS A 126 -11.25 -17.08 18.82
CA LYS A 126 -11.23 -18.29 19.64
C LYS A 126 -9.80 -18.67 20.01
N ASP A 127 -8.89 -18.73 19.04
CA ASP A 127 -7.49 -19.07 19.26
C ASP A 127 -6.80 -18.09 20.23
N ILE A 128 -7.07 -16.78 20.08
CA ILE A 128 -6.57 -15.75 21.01
C ILE A 128 -7.11 -15.97 22.43
N LYS A 129 -8.40 -16.30 22.60
CA LYS A 129 -8.98 -16.59 23.92
C LYS A 129 -8.32 -17.80 24.58
N GLU A 130 -8.07 -18.85 23.81
CA GLU A 130 -7.39 -20.06 24.31
C GLU A 130 -5.95 -19.76 24.73
N LEU A 131 -5.20 -18.97 23.95
CA LEU A 131 -3.85 -18.54 24.28
C LEU A 131 -3.81 -17.70 25.58
N LEU A 132 -4.66 -16.68 25.68
CA LEU A 132 -4.72 -15.82 26.87
C LEU A 132 -5.11 -16.62 28.12
N ASN A 133 -6.03 -17.58 28.00
CA ASN A 133 -6.38 -18.45 29.11
C ASN A 133 -5.21 -19.33 29.55
N ARG A 134 -4.44 -19.87 28.61
CA ARG A 134 -3.26 -20.68 28.92
C ARG A 134 -2.20 -19.86 29.65
N GLU A 135 -1.90 -18.66 29.15
CA GLU A 135 -0.94 -17.74 29.78
C GLU A 135 -1.40 -17.33 31.19
N LEU A 136 -2.68 -17.03 31.36
CA LEU A 136 -3.24 -16.70 32.68
C LEU A 136 -3.04 -17.84 33.69
N GLN A 137 -3.25 -19.11 33.28
CA GLN A 137 -3.06 -20.25 34.16
C GLN A 137 -1.58 -20.47 34.52
N GLN A 138 -0.67 -20.23 33.59
CA GLN A 138 0.77 -20.32 33.83
C GLN A 138 1.23 -19.28 34.87
N GLU A 139 0.78 -18.03 34.71
CA GLU A 139 1.10 -16.95 35.64
C GLU A 139 0.46 -17.15 37.03
N LEU A 140 -0.76 -17.69 37.11
CA LEU A 140 -1.38 -18.00 38.40
C LEU A 140 -0.65 -19.13 39.14
N GLN A 141 -0.07 -20.09 38.42
CA GLN A 141 0.74 -21.16 38.99
C GLN A 141 2.09 -20.63 39.51
N SER A 142 2.73 -19.68 38.82
CA SER A 142 3.99 -19.07 39.29
C SER A 142 3.79 -18.17 40.51
N VAL A 143 2.66 -17.45 40.61
CA VAL A 143 2.29 -16.66 41.82
C VAL A 143 2.15 -17.56 43.04
N ASN A 144 1.49 -18.72 42.90
CA ASN A 144 1.30 -19.67 44.01
C ASN A 144 2.63 -20.31 44.48
N ASN A 145 3.67 -20.30 43.64
CA ASN A 145 4.98 -20.85 43.93
C ASN A 145 5.99 -19.82 44.51
N GLY A 146 5.56 -18.58 44.80
CA GLY A 146 6.35 -17.60 45.56
C GLY A 146 7.02 -16.47 44.76
N GLU A 147 6.81 -16.40 43.44
CA GLU A 147 7.26 -15.28 42.60
C GLU A 147 6.15 -14.21 42.50
N ILE A 148 6.08 -13.28 43.46
CA ILE A 148 4.81 -12.55 43.73
C ILE A 148 4.67 -11.21 42.98
N ALA A 149 5.74 -10.44 42.75
CA ALA A 149 5.60 -9.04 42.34
C ALA A 149 5.42 -8.83 40.82
N ILE A 150 6.21 -9.51 39.98
CA ILE A 150 6.15 -9.38 38.50
C ILE A 150 4.90 -10.08 37.95
N ASN A 151 4.54 -11.24 38.53
CA ASN A 151 3.44 -12.07 38.03
C ASN A 151 2.05 -11.45 38.28
N LYS A 152 1.90 -10.60 39.31
CA LYS A 152 0.64 -9.87 39.54
C LYS A 152 0.34 -8.84 38.44
N SER A 153 1.37 -8.15 37.94
CA SER A 153 1.23 -7.18 36.84
C SER A 153 0.89 -7.87 35.52
N ASN A 154 1.50 -9.03 35.25
CA ASN A 154 1.18 -9.85 34.07
C ASN A 154 -0.27 -10.35 34.10
N VAL A 155 -0.74 -10.82 35.24
CA VAL A 155 -2.14 -11.27 35.41
C VAL A 155 -3.13 -10.14 35.13
N GLU A 156 -2.87 -8.92 35.60
CA GLU A 156 -3.72 -7.76 35.33
C GLU A 156 -3.71 -7.38 33.85
N PHE A 157 -2.55 -7.44 33.19
CA PHE A 157 -2.46 -7.18 31.75
C PHE A 157 -3.20 -8.23 30.91
N ILE A 158 -3.06 -9.52 31.23
CA ILE A 158 -3.78 -10.61 30.54
C ILE A 158 -5.30 -10.44 30.69
N ARG A 159 -5.78 -10.07 31.89
CA ARG A 159 -7.21 -9.77 32.12
C ARG A 159 -7.69 -8.59 31.31
N TYR A 160 -6.90 -7.52 31.22
CA TYR A 160 -7.21 -6.38 30.36
C TYR A 160 -7.36 -6.81 28.89
N LEU A 161 -6.46 -7.66 28.38
CA LEU A 161 -6.54 -8.17 27.01
C LEU A 161 -7.79 -9.03 26.79
N GLN A 162 -8.15 -9.89 27.75
CA GLN A 162 -9.39 -10.68 27.71
C GLN A 162 -10.63 -9.78 27.58
N ASP A 163 -10.68 -8.68 28.35
CA ASP A 163 -11.77 -7.70 28.29
C ASP A 163 -11.86 -7.01 26.93
N GLN A 164 -10.73 -6.61 26.33
CA GLN A 164 -10.72 -6.01 24.99
C GLN A 164 -11.21 -7.00 23.93
N VAL A 165 -10.77 -8.25 23.99
CA VAL A 165 -11.22 -9.30 23.06
C VAL A 165 -12.72 -9.56 23.21
N ASN A 166 -13.25 -9.52 24.43
CA ASN A 166 -14.70 -9.67 24.67
C ASN A 166 -15.52 -8.50 24.13
N LYS A 167 -15.04 -7.26 24.28
CA LYS A 167 -15.67 -6.07 23.68
C LYS A 167 -15.74 -6.18 22.15
N ILE A 168 -14.62 -6.53 21.52
CA ILE A 168 -14.53 -6.74 20.06
C ILE A 168 -15.50 -7.85 19.63
N THR A 169 -15.56 -8.96 20.37
CA THR A 169 -16.52 -10.06 20.09
C THR A 169 -17.97 -9.56 20.17
N GLY A 170 -18.29 -8.74 21.17
CA GLY A 170 -19.62 -8.18 21.36
C GLY A 170 -20.06 -7.23 20.25
N GLU A 171 -19.14 -6.41 19.73
CA GLU A 171 -19.38 -5.54 18.58
C GLU A 171 -19.58 -6.36 17.29
N LEU A 172 -18.79 -7.42 17.11
CA LEU A 172 -18.90 -8.35 15.97
C LEU A 172 -20.24 -9.10 15.90
N ASN A 173 -20.88 -9.33 17.04
CA ASN A 173 -22.18 -9.97 17.11
C ASN A 173 -23.34 -8.99 16.83
N LYS A 174 -23.09 -7.68 16.88
CA LYS A 174 -24.07 -6.62 16.57
C LYS A 174 -24.07 -6.23 15.08
N SER A 175 -23.00 -6.56 14.35
CA SER A 175 -22.84 -6.35 12.90
C SER A 175 -23.18 -7.60 12.09
#